data_AF-A0A2E5YHH3-F1
#
_entry.id   AF-A0A2E5YHH3-F1
#
_cell.length_a   1.000
_cell.length_b   1.000
_cell.length_c   1.000
_cell.angle_alpha   90.00
_cell.angle_beta   90.00
_cell.angle_gamma   90.00
#
_symmetry.space_group_name_H-M   'P 1'
#
loop_
_entity.id
_entity.type
_entity.pdbx_description
1 polymer ?
#
loop_
_entity_poly.entity_id
_entity_poly.type
_entity_poly.pdbx_seq_one_letter_code
_entity_poly.pdbx_strand_id
1 'polypeptide(L)'
;MSGFLFVLASVVTLAIFLTTTAGRKILKRIGLRDRVPDAASSEDLAYLLSACGGDRNELDKRVSIERERFPGLSEADHFRRAIRKVFAERKR
;
A
#
# COMPACT_ATOMS: atom_id res chain seq x y z
N MET A 1 -31.30 17.80 -20.79
CA MET A 1 -30.76 18.21 -19.47
C MET A 1 -30.85 17.11 -18.41
N SER A 2 -31.92 16.31 -18.34
CA SER A 2 -32.07 15.21 -17.37
C SER A 2 -31.03 14.08 -17.51
N GLY A 3 -30.77 13.60 -18.73
CA GLY A 3 -29.79 12.51 -18.95
C GLY A 3 -28.36 12.87 -18.52
N PHE A 4 -27.95 14.13 -18.70
CA PHE A 4 -26.62 14.60 -18.31
C PHE A 4 -26.45 14.64 -16.79
N LEU A 5 -27.50 15.05 -16.06
CA LEU A 5 -27.52 15.03 -14.59
C LEU A 5 -27.48 13.60 -14.04
N PHE A 6 -28.14 12.64 -14.70
CA PHE A 6 -28.07 11.23 -14.31
C PHE A 6 -26.67 10.63 -14.51
N VAL A 7 -26.00 10.96 -15.62
CA VAL A 7 -24.61 10.54 -15.87
C VAL A 7 -23.67 11.15 -14.82
N LEU A 8 -23.81 12.43 -14.51
CA LEU A 8 -23.01 13.08 -13.47
C LEU A 8 -23.24 12.47 -12.08
N ALA A 9 -24.51 12.25 -11.71
CA ALA A 9 -24.87 11.68 -10.41
C ALA A 9 -24.31 10.26 -10.23
N SER A 10 -24.39 9.43 -11.27
CA SER A 10 -23.85 8.07 -11.27
C SER A 10 -22.32 8.04 -11.19
N VAL A 11 -21.62 8.93 -11.90
CA VAL A 11 -20.15 9.03 -11.82
C VAL A 11 -19.70 9.47 -10.42
N VAL A 12 -20.38 10.45 -9.83
CA VAL A 12 -20.04 10.96 -8.49
C VAL A 12 -20.32 9.90 -7.41
N THR A 13 -21.46 9.21 -7.47
CA THR A 13 -21.74 8.11 -6.53
C THR A 13 -20.77 6.96 -6.69
N LEU A 14 -20.36 6.62 -7.91
CA LEU A 14 -19.33 5.61 -8.14
C LEU A 14 -17.97 6.04 -7.56
N ALA A 15 -17.57 7.30 -7.76
CA ALA A 15 -16.32 7.83 -7.20
C ALA A 15 -16.29 7.78 -5.66
N ILE A 16 -17.40 8.15 -5.00
CA ILE A 16 -17.54 8.05 -3.55
C ILE A 16 -17.58 6.59 -3.09
N PHE A 17 -18.23 5.71 -3.85
CA PHE A 17 -18.27 4.28 -3.55
C PHE A 17 -16.86 3.65 -3.62
N LEU A 18 -16.02 4.04 -4.59
CA LEU A 18 -14.64 3.57 -4.70
C LEU A 18 -13.76 4.04 -3.52
N THR A 19 -14.04 5.19 -2.91
CA THR A 19 -13.26 5.70 -1.77
C THR A 19 -13.64 5.06 -0.43
N THR A 20 -14.86 4.53 -0.30
CA THR A 20 -15.34 3.84 0.91
C THR A 20 -14.75 2.43 1.11
N THR A 21 -14.78 1.94 2.36
CA THR A 21 -14.20 0.64 2.78
C THR A 21 -14.81 -0.57 2.06
N ALA A 22 -16.09 -0.49 1.68
CA ALA A 22 -16.79 -1.52 0.91
C ALA A 22 -16.28 -1.60 -0.54
N GLY A 23 -16.16 -0.47 -1.24
CA GLY A 23 -15.62 -0.41 -2.59
C GLY A 23 -14.16 -0.88 -2.65
N ARG A 24 -13.36 -0.53 -1.64
CA ARG A 24 -11.99 -1.00 -1.45
C ARG A 24 -11.86 -2.53 -1.37
N LYS A 25 -12.85 -3.24 -0.81
CA LYS A 25 -12.85 -4.71 -0.67
C LYS A 25 -13.20 -5.40 -2.00
N ILE A 26 -14.09 -4.79 -2.78
CA ILE A 26 -14.49 -5.26 -4.11
C ILE A 26 -13.35 -5.01 -5.13
N LEU A 27 -12.74 -3.84 -5.11
CA LEU A 27 -11.55 -3.51 -5.94
C LEU A 27 -10.37 -4.46 -5.69
N LYS A 28 -10.15 -4.85 -4.42
CA LYS A 28 -9.14 -5.87 -4.07
C LYS A 28 -9.47 -7.25 -4.65
N ARG A 29 -10.75 -7.64 -4.71
CA ARG A 29 -11.17 -8.91 -5.34
C ARG A 29 -11.00 -8.92 -6.86
N ILE A 30 -11.10 -7.77 -7.50
CA ILE A 30 -10.98 -7.62 -8.96
C ILE A 30 -9.51 -7.36 -9.37
N GLY A 31 -8.57 -7.29 -8.41
CA GLY A 31 -7.14 -7.08 -8.68
C GLY A 31 -6.79 -5.67 -9.18
N LEU A 32 -7.71 -4.70 -9.06
CA LEU A 32 -7.54 -3.36 -9.63
C LEU A 32 -6.75 -2.39 -8.74
N ARG A 33 -6.46 -2.78 -7.49
CA ARG A 33 -5.92 -1.86 -6.48
C ARG A 33 -4.39 -1.82 -6.37
N ASP A 34 -3.66 -2.73 -7.01
CA ASP A 34 -2.19 -2.74 -6.95
C ASP A 34 -1.52 -1.67 -7.83
N ARG A 35 -2.31 -0.80 -8.48
CA ARG A 35 -1.79 0.33 -9.27
C ARG A 35 -1.86 1.65 -8.48
N VAL A 36 -1.30 1.68 -7.28
CA VAL A 36 -0.60 2.90 -6.86
C VAL A 36 0.85 2.63 -7.25
N PRO A 37 1.34 3.17 -8.39
CA PRO A 37 2.76 3.08 -8.66
C PRO A 37 3.47 3.65 -7.43
N ASP A 38 4.44 2.90 -6.91
CA ASP A 38 5.27 3.25 -5.76
C ASP A 38 4.74 2.91 -4.35
N ALA A 39 3.49 2.45 -4.18
CA ALA A 39 3.03 1.98 -2.87
C ALA A 39 3.55 0.57 -2.54
N ALA A 40 3.91 0.34 -1.27
CA ALA A 40 4.30 -1.00 -0.83
C ALA A 40 3.13 -1.99 -0.98
N SER A 41 3.45 -3.19 -1.49
CA SER A 41 2.45 -4.25 -1.63
C SER A 41 1.97 -4.69 -0.24
N SER A 42 0.71 -5.16 -0.16
CA SER A 42 0.20 -5.69 1.11
C SER A 42 0.96 -6.92 1.59
N GLU A 43 1.62 -7.65 0.68
CA GLU A 43 2.45 -8.81 1.01
C GLU A 43 3.78 -8.39 1.63
N ASP A 44 4.44 -7.38 1.05
CA ASP A 44 5.69 -6.82 1.60
C ASP A 44 5.46 -6.27 3.01
N LEU A 45 4.36 -5.55 3.21
CA LEU A 45 3.99 -5.02 4.52
C LEU A 45 3.67 -6.15 5.53
N ALA A 46 2.92 -7.17 5.11
CA ALA A 46 2.59 -8.30 5.97
C ALA A 46 3.84 -9.11 6.37
N TYR A 47 4.76 -9.33 5.42
CA TYR A 47 6.01 -10.02 5.67
C TYR A 47 6.90 -9.23 6.63
N LEU A 48 7.09 -7.93 6.37
CA LEU A 48 7.94 -7.09 7.22
C LEU A 48 7.37 -6.96 8.63
N LEU A 49 6.03 -6.86 8.76
CA LEU A 49 5.36 -6.82 10.06
C LEU A 49 5.54 -8.14 10.82
N SER A 50 5.42 -9.27 10.14
CA SER A 50 5.69 -10.60 10.71
C SER A 50 7.15 -10.72 11.17
N ALA A 51 8.10 -10.22 10.37
CA ALA A 51 9.51 -10.20 10.73
C ALA A 51 9.81 -9.31 11.95
N CYS A 52 9.03 -8.25 12.16
CA CYS A 52 9.10 -7.38 13.34
C CYS A 52 8.30 -7.93 14.55
N GLY A 53 7.84 -9.18 14.51
CA GLY A 53 7.07 -9.78 15.61
C GLY A 53 5.67 -9.17 15.78
N GLY A 54 5.13 -8.52 14.75
CA GLY A 54 3.85 -7.81 14.82
C GLY A 54 3.93 -6.38 15.36
N ASP A 55 5.12 -5.90 15.74
CA ASP A 55 5.30 -4.53 16.20
C ASP A 55 5.32 -3.54 15.03
N ARG A 56 4.32 -2.66 14.99
CA ARG A 56 4.20 -1.60 13.98
C ARG A 56 5.22 -0.49 14.17
N ASN A 57 5.59 -0.18 15.41
CA ASN A 57 6.57 0.88 15.68
C ASN A 57 7.96 0.46 15.19
N GLU A 58 8.31 -0.82 15.35
CA GLU A 58 9.57 -1.37 14.86
C GLU A 58 9.59 -1.42 13.32
N LEU A 59 8.46 -1.79 12.69
CA LEU A 59 8.32 -1.70 11.24
C LEU A 59 8.54 -0.27 10.74
N ASP A 60 7.87 0.70 11.35
CA ASP A 60 7.97 2.10 10.94
C ASP A 60 9.40 2.63 11.12
N LYS A 61 10.08 2.28 12.21
CA LYS A 61 11.50 2.62 12.42
C LYS A 61 12.40 2.04 11.34
N ARG A 62 12.21 0.76 10.98
CA ARG A 62 13.02 0.11 9.94
C ARG A 62 12.81 0.75 8.58
N VAL A 63 11.56 1.10 8.25
CA VAL A 63 11.23 1.79 6.98
C VAL A 63 11.73 3.23 7.00
N SER A 64 11.63 3.94 8.12
CA SER A 64 12.10 5.33 8.24
C SER A 64 13.61 5.45 8.05
N ILE A 65 14.39 4.49 8.57
CA ILE A 65 15.83 4.41 8.34
C ILE A 65 16.15 4.29 6.83
N GLU A 66 15.39 3.46 6.09
CA GLU A 66 15.58 3.35 4.65
C GLU A 66 15.12 4.61 3.89
N ARG A 67 14.09 5.30 4.38
CA ARG A 67 13.61 6.60 3.84
C ARG A 67 14.66 7.69 4.00
N GLU A 68 15.25 7.82 5.18
CA GLU A 68 16.31 8.78 5.45
C GLU A 68 17.56 8.48 4.62
N ARG A 69 17.90 7.20 4.46
CA ARG A 69 19.10 6.79 3.74
C ARG A 69 18.95 6.90 2.22
N PHE A 70 17.74 6.80 1.68
CA PHE A 70 17.47 6.82 0.24
C PHE A 70 16.22 7.64 -0.12
N PRO A 71 16.18 8.94 0.15
CA PRO A 71 14.96 9.76 0.05
C PRO A 71 14.32 9.84 -1.36
N GLY A 72 15.06 9.45 -2.40
CA GLY A 72 14.58 9.42 -3.78
C GLY A 72 13.93 8.10 -4.22
N LEU A 73 13.75 7.13 -3.32
CA LEU A 73 13.13 5.84 -3.66
C LEU A 73 11.62 5.83 -3.39
N SER A 74 10.94 4.92 -4.08
CA SER A 74 9.52 4.64 -3.85
C SER A 74 9.29 4.02 -2.47
N GLU A 75 8.06 4.13 -1.95
CA GLU A 75 7.69 3.45 -0.71
C GLU A 75 7.85 1.93 -0.85
N ALA A 76 7.46 1.35 -2.00
CA ALA A 76 7.68 -0.05 -2.31
C ALA A 76 9.17 -0.46 -2.22
N ASP A 77 10.07 0.37 -2.73
CA ASP A 77 11.51 0.10 -2.70
C ASP A 77 12.07 0.19 -1.27
N HIS A 78 11.60 1.12 -0.46
CA HIS A 78 11.95 1.18 0.96
C HIS A 78 11.58 -0.09 1.71
N PHE A 79 10.37 -0.60 1.48
CA PHE A 79 9.92 -1.86 2.07
C PHE A 79 10.77 -3.04 1.57
N ARG A 80 11.01 -3.17 0.26
CA ARG A 80 11.85 -4.25 -0.29
C ARG A 80 13.27 -4.22 0.25
N ARG A 81 13.87 -3.03 0.44
CA ARG A 81 15.20 -2.88 1.04
C ARG A 81 15.22 -3.31 2.51
N ALA A 82 14.21 -2.91 3.28
CA ALA A 82 14.05 -3.35 4.67
C ALA A 82 13.91 -4.89 4.74
N ILE A 83 13.11 -5.48 3.84
CA ILE A 83 12.96 -6.94 3.73
C ILE A 83 14.29 -7.63 3.41
N ARG A 84 15.06 -7.12 2.43
CA ARG A 84 16.38 -7.68 2.09
C ARG A 84 17.35 -7.67 3.28
N LYS A 85 17.32 -6.63 4.12
CA LYS A 85 18.11 -6.58 5.36
C LYS A 85 17.68 -7.63 6.37
N VAL A 86 16.37 -7.79 6.59
CA VAL A 86 15.84 -8.86 7.45
C VAL A 86 16.32 -10.24 6.98
N PHE A 87 16.30 -10.50 5.68
CA PHE A 87 16.83 -11.75 5.13
C PHE A 87 18.35 -11.91 5.38
N ALA A 88 19.12 -10.83 5.26
CA ALA A 88 20.55 -10.85 5.54
C ALA A 88 20.86 -11.07 7.04
N GLU A 89 20.04 -10.52 7.93
CA GLU A 89 20.13 -10.72 9.38
C GLU A 89 19.86 -12.19 9.77
N ARG A 90 18.87 -12.83 9.15
CA ARG A 90 18.53 -14.25 9.42
C ARG A 90 19.55 -15.27 8.86
N LYS A 91 20.39 -14.87 7.91
CA LYS A 91 21.39 -15.75 7.28
C LYS A 91 22.71 -15.78 8.05
N ARG A 92 22.91 -14.85 8.99
CA ARG A 92 24.03 -14.84 9.94
C ARG A 92 23.68 -15.65 11.18
#